data_AF-A0A6N3ANT1-F1
#
_entry.id   AF-A0A6N3ANT1-F1
#
_cell.length_a   1.000
_cell.length_b   1.000
_cell.length_c   1.000
_cell.angle_alpha   90.00
_cell.angle_beta   90.00
_cell.angle_gamma   90.00
#
_symmetry.space_group_name_H-M   'P 1'
#
loop_
_entity.id
_entity.type
_entity.pdbx_description
1 polymer ?
#
loop_
_entity_poly.entity_id
_entity_poly.type
_entity_poly.pdbx_seq_one_letter_code
_entity_poly.pdbx_strand_id
1 'polypeptide(L)'
;MKVSQNNQRLQKTKYLGSSAKNRVELEDKQRVHGGFSATSNRETSEFEYGSLERILTRILTRGNLLLAMKRVISNKGSHGVDGMIVYELRQFLKDNWLSIKESILI
;
A
#
# COMPACT_ATOMS: atom_id res chain seq x y z
N MET A 1 39.60 -22.71 21.55
CA MET A 1 39.35 -21.36 21.01
C MET A 1 38.04 -21.37 20.26
N LYS A 2 37.02 -20.61 20.70
CA LYS A 2 35.73 -20.49 19.99
C LYS A 2 35.68 -19.11 19.33
N VAL A 3 35.66 -19.07 18.00
CA VAL A 3 35.49 -17.84 17.22
C VAL A 3 34.00 -17.66 16.97
N SER A 4 33.40 -16.65 17.60
CA SER A 4 32.01 -16.23 17.37
C SER A 4 32.00 -15.13 16.32
N GLN A 5 31.52 -15.42 15.11
CA GLN A 5 31.30 -14.40 14.08
C GLN A 5 29.88 -13.84 14.20
N ASN A 6 29.78 -12.67 14.82
CA ASN A 6 28.54 -11.94 15.02
C ASN A 6 28.25 -11.08 13.76
N ASN A 7 27.33 -11.52 12.90
CA ASN A 7 26.91 -10.79 11.69
C ASN A 7 25.71 -9.86 11.98
N GLN A 8 25.89 -8.87 12.86
CA GLN A 8 24.88 -7.84 13.10
C GLN A 8 25.15 -6.62 12.21
N ARG A 9 24.24 -6.38 11.25
CA ARG A 9 24.23 -5.19 10.40
C ARG A 9 24.08 -3.93 11.27
N LEU A 10 25.00 -2.98 11.10
CA LEU A 10 24.98 -1.69 11.80
C LEU A 10 23.79 -0.85 11.34
N GLN A 11 22.95 -0.41 12.28
CA GLN A 11 21.88 0.57 12.05
C GLN A 11 22.50 1.96 11.81
N LYS A 12 22.07 2.65 10.74
CA LYS A 12 22.55 4.01 10.38
C LYS A 12 21.50 5.09 10.71
N THR A 13 21.00 5.11 11.94
CA THR A 13 20.15 6.23 12.39
C THR A 13 20.82 6.91 13.58
N LYS A 14 21.08 8.21 13.45
CA LYS A 14 21.52 9.03 14.58
C LYS A 14 20.26 9.47 15.33
N TYR A 15 20.12 9.06 16.58
CA TYR A 15 19.06 9.55 17.46
C TYR A 15 19.33 11.03 17.76
N LEU A 16 18.50 11.93 17.23
CA LEU A 16 18.50 13.33 17.64
C LEU A 16 17.39 13.50 18.68
N GLY A 17 17.80 13.64 19.95
CA GLY A 17 16.89 13.86 21.07
C GLY A 17 16.04 15.12 20.88
N SER A 18 14.78 15.03 21.28
CA SER A 18 13.86 16.17 21.30
C SER A 18 14.31 17.17 22.37
N SER A 19 14.76 18.36 21.96
CA SER A 19 14.95 19.50 22.85
C SER A 19 13.83 20.50 22.60
N ALA A 20 12.78 20.40 23.42
CA ALA A 20 11.77 21.43 23.53
C ALA A 20 12.33 22.60 24.35
N LYS A 21 12.59 23.73 23.67
CA LYS A 21 12.46 25.11 24.18
C LYS A 21 13.01 26.09 23.15
N ASN A 22 12.11 26.79 22.45
CA ASN A 22 12.15 28.25 22.36
C ASN A 22 10.83 28.73 21.75
N ARG A 23 10.06 29.44 22.59
CA ARG A 23 8.96 30.29 22.15
C ARG A 23 9.56 31.42 21.32
N VAL A 24 9.08 31.61 20.10
CA VAL A 24 9.26 32.84 19.33
C VAL A 24 7.86 33.22 18.81
N GLU A 25 7.56 34.51 18.93
CA GLU A 25 6.24 35.12 18.80
C GLU A 25 5.70 35.10 17.36
N LEU A 26 4.40 35.35 17.26
CA LEU A 26 3.53 35.17 16.10
C LEU A 26 3.37 36.49 15.35
N GLU A 27 3.90 36.56 14.12
CA GLU A 27 3.66 37.59 13.07
C GLU A 27 4.53 37.14 11.87
N ASP A 28 4.08 36.88 10.64
CA ASP A 28 2.94 37.34 9.84
C ASP A 28 2.24 36.17 9.13
N LYS A 29 0.91 36.25 9.05
CA LYS A 29 0.06 35.26 8.36
C LYS A 29 0.18 35.39 6.84
N GLN A 30 1.25 34.86 6.25
CA GLN A 30 1.17 34.41 4.86
C GLN A 30 0.68 32.96 4.85
N ARG A 31 -0.64 32.83 4.87
CA ARG A 31 -1.35 31.57 4.68
C ARG A 31 -0.95 31.02 3.31
N VAL A 32 0.04 30.13 3.27
CA VAL A 32 0.28 29.32 2.07
C VAL A 32 -1.04 28.61 1.81
N HIS A 33 -1.73 29.01 0.75
CA HIS A 33 -2.87 28.26 0.25
C HIS A 33 -2.36 26.89 -0.18
N GLY A 34 -2.29 25.97 0.79
CA GLY A 34 -2.37 24.53 0.55
C GLY A 34 -3.78 24.17 0.09
N GLY A 35 -4.31 24.92 -0.87
CA GLY A 35 -5.37 24.44 -1.71
C GLY A 35 -4.67 23.55 -2.73
N PHE A 36 -4.72 22.24 -2.53
CA PHE A 36 -4.77 21.36 -3.68
C PHE A 36 -6.05 21.74 -4.44
N SER A 37 -5.99 22.77 -5.28
CA SER A 37 -7.03 23.05 -6.25
C SER A 37 -6.84 22.09 -7.40
N ALA A 38 -6.96 20.80 -7.11
CA ALA A 38 -7.08 19.75 -8.10
C ALA A 38 -8.57 19.59 -8.46
N THR A 39 -9.20 20.70 -8.83
CA THR A 39 -10.48 20.68 -9.53
C THR A 39 -10.34 21.58 -10.74
N SER A 40 -9.57 21.15 -11.73
CA SER A 40 -10.08 21.40 -13.07
C SER A 40 -11.24 20.43 -13.22
N ASN A 41 -12.43 20.99 -13.39
CA ASN A 41 -13.65 20.29 -13.73
C ASN A 41 -13.39 19.46 -15.00
N ARG A 42 -12.84 18.27 -14.83
CA ARG A 42 -13.18 17.17 -15.71
C ARG A 42 -14.50 16.73 -15.17
N GLU A 43 -15.54 16.87 -15.97
CA GLU A 43 -16.74 16.05 -15.87
C GLU A 43 -16.25 14.59 -15.98
N THR A 44 -15.68 14.07 -14.90
CA THR A 44 -15.52 12.65 -14.71
C THR A 44 -16.94 12.17 -14.71
N SER A 45 -17.27 11.47 -15.79
CA SER A 45 -18.43 10.62 -15.94
C SER A 45 -18.77 9.93 -14.62
N GLU A 46 -19.52 10.59 -13.74
CA GLU A 46 -20.13 9.99 -12.56
C GLU A 46 -20.97 8.76 -12.97
N PHE A 47 -21.34 8.72 -14.26
CA PHE A 47 -21.97 7.63 -14.99
C PHE A 47 -21.06 6.46 -15.44
N GLU A 48 -19.74 6.63 -15.61
CA GLU A 48 -18.89 5.58 -16.23
C GLU A 48 -18.46 4.49 -15.25
N TYR A 49 -18.53 4.73 -13.94
CA TYR A 49 -18.32 3.68 -12.94
C TYR A 49 -19.57 3.34 -12.14
N GLY A 50 -20.56 4.24 -12.02
CA GLY A 50 -21.99 3.99 -11.73
C GLY A 50 -22.37 3.35 -10.40
N SER A 51 -21.55 2.44 -9.84
CA SER A 51 -21.74 1.81 -8.53
C SER A 51 -20.42 1.19 -8.03
N LEU A 52 -20.26 1.11 -6.71
CA LEU A 52 -19.11 0.43 -6.09
C LEU A 52 -19.03 -1.03 -6.54
N GLU A 53 -20.18 -1.71 -6.63
CA GLU A 53 -20.31 -3.08 -7.11
C GLU A 53 -19.74 -3.26 -8.53
N ARG A 54 -20.00 -2.30 -9.43
CA ARG A 54 -19.50 -2.34 -10.80
C ARG A 54 -17.99 -2.14 -10.87
N ILE A 55 -17.44 -1.29 -10.02
CA ILE A 55 -15.98 -1.12 -9.87
C ILE A 55 -15.35 -2.42 -9.35
N LEU A 56 -15.88 -2.98 -8.27
CA LEU A 56 -15.38 -4.21 -7.67
C LEU A 56 -15.46 -5.37 -8.66
N THR A 57 -16.56 -5.50 -9.39
CA THR A 57 -16.72 -6.51 -10.44
C THR A 57 -15.65 -6.36 -11.53
N ARG A 58 -15.32 -5.13 -11.95
CA ARG A 58 -14.22 -4.86 -12.89
C ARG A 58 -12.85 -5.26 -12.32
N ILE A 59 -12.57 -4.91 -11.06
CA ILE A 59 -11.32 -5.25 -10.37
C ILE A 59 -11.15 -6.77 -10.26
N LEU A 60 -12.22 -7.49 -9.94
CA LEU A 60 -12.22 -8.94 -9.74
C LEU A 60 -12.35 -9.73 -11.04
N THR A 61 -12.25 -9.08 -12.21
CA THR A 61 -12.21 -9.80 -13.49
C THR A 61 -11.00 -10.72 -13.56
N ARG A 62 -11.18 -11.92 -14.12
CA ARG A 62 -10.12 -12.92 -14.27
C ARG A 62 -8.87 -12.38 -14.96
N GLY A 63 -9.06 -11.56 -16.01
CA GLY A 63 -7.95 -10.93 -16.73
C GLY A 63 -7.12 -10.01 -15.84
N ASN A 64 -7.78 -9.13 -15.09
CA ASN A 64 -7.11 -8.20 -14.18
C ASN A 64 -6.38 -8.93 -13.04
N LEU A 65 -7.01 -9.95 -12.44
CA LEU A 65 -6.40 -10.74 -11.37
C LEU A 65 -5.16 -11.51 -11.83
N LEU A 66 -5.19 -12.09 -13.04
CA LEU A 66 -4.02 -12.77 -13.59
C LEU A 66 -2.86 -11.79 -13.84
N LEU A 67 -3.15 -10.57 -14.30
CA LEU A 67 -2.13 -9.52 -14.45
C LEU A 67 -1.57 -9.10 -13.10
N ALA A 68 -2.42 -8.90 -12.09
CA ALA A 68 -2.01 -8.57 -10.74
C ALA A 68 -1.13 -9.67 -10.13
N MET A 69 -1.54 -10.94 -10.23
CA MET A 69 -0.78 -12.08 -9.73
C MET A 69 0.60 -12.18 -10.39
N LYS A 70 0.68 -12.02 -11.72
CA LYS A 70 1.97 -12.00 -12.44
C LYS A 70 2.89 -10.89 -11.93
N ARG A 71 2.35 -9.69 -11.69
CA ARG A 71 3.11 -8.55 -11.18
C ARG A 71 3.64 -8.81 -9.77
N VAL A 72 2.80 -9.33 -8.87
CA VAL A 72 3.22 -9.72 -7.51
C VAL A 72 4.34 -10.77 -7.55
N ILE A 73 4.19 -11.77 -8.42
CA ILE A 73 5.21 -12.81 -8.61
C ILE A 73 6.53 -12.22 -9.12
N SER A 74 6.45 -11.29 -10.08
CA SER A 74 7.62 -10.61 -10.64
C SER A 74 8.35 -9.74 -9.61
N ASN A 75 7.62 -9.12 -8.69
CA ASN A 75 8.20 -8.22 -7.69
C ASN A 75 9.00 -8.96 -6.60
N LYS A 76 8.73 -10.25 -6.35
CA LYS A 76 9.48 -11.10 -5.39
C LYS A 76 9.66 -10.46 -4.00
N GLY A 77 8.64 -9.77 -3.51
CA GLY A 77 8.66 -9.14 -2.18
C GLY A 77 8.75 -10.15 -1.04
N SER A 78 9.11 -9.67 0.16
CA SER A 78 9.02 -10.47 1.38
C SER A 78 7.57 -10.75 1.75
N HIS A 79 7.37 -11.84 2.50
CA HIS A 79 6.05 -12.25 2.97
C HIS A 79 5.43 -11.23 3.93
N GLY A 80 4.10 -11.27 4.06
CA GLY A 80 3.36 -10.48 5.03
C GLY A 80 3.44 -11.06 6.45
N VAL A 81 2.49 -10.65 7.29
CA VAL A 81 2.31 -11.15 8.66
C VAL A 81 1.90 -12.63 8.67
N ASP A 82 1.26 -13.10 7.60
CA ASP A 82 0.86 -14.48 7.38
C ASP A 82 2.03 -15.42 7.02
N GLY A 83 3.21 -14.88 6.72
CA GLY A 83 4.38 -15.69 6.36
C GLY A 83 4.33 -16.30 4.96
N MET A 84 3.30 -16.00 4.15
CA MET A 84 3.10 -16.63 2.84
C MET A 84 4.14 -16.16 1.83
N ILE A 85 4.85 -17.11 1.22
CA ILE A 85 5.82 -16.77 0.17
C ILE A 85 5.12 -16.66 -1.19
N VAL A 86 5.71 -15.85 -2.07
CA VAL A 86 5.17 -15.55 -3.41
C VAL A 86 4.91 -16.80 -4.26
N TYR A 87 5.65 -17.89 -4.03
CA TYR A 87 5.48 -19.16 -4.74
C TYR A 87 4.21 -19.91 -4.34
N GLU A 88 3.69 -19.68 -3.14
CA GLU A 88 2.46 -20.30 -2.61
C GLU A 88 1.20 -19.58 -3.08
N LEU A 89 1.32 -18.29 -3.40
CA LEU A 89 0.20 -17.40 -3.76
C LEU A 89 -0.74 -18.00 -4.81
N ARG A 90 -0.19 -18.65 -5.84
CA ARG A 90 -1.01 -19.23 -6.92
C ARG A 90 -1.88 -20.38 -6.42
N GLN A 91 -1.35 -21.23 -5.55
CA GLN A 91 -2.09 -22.37 -5.01
C GLN A 91 -3.13 -21.89 -4.00
N PHE A 92 -2.72 -20.99 -3.10
CA PHE A 92 -3.62 -20.36 -2.13
C PHE A 92 -4.84 -19.71 -2.80
N LEU A 93 -4.62 -18.94 -3.86
CA LEU A 93 -5.72 -18.31 -4.59
C LEU A 93 -6.64 -19.36 -5.24
N LYS A 94 -6.12 -20.47 -5.80
CA LYS A 94 -7.00 -21.51 -6.37
C LYS A 94 -7.92 -22.13 -5.34
N ASP A 95 -7.39 -22.41 -4.15
CA ASP A 95 -8.12 -23.14 -3.12
C ASP A 95 -9.15 -22.23 -2.41
N ASN A 96 -8.87 -20.92 -2.33
CA ASN A 96 -9.68 -19.97 -1.54
C ASN A 96 -10.42 -18.91 -2.37
N TRP A 97 -10.30 -18.92 -3.71
CA TRP A 97 -10.79 -17.82 -4.55
C TRP A 97 -12.27 -17.51 -4.34
N LEU A 98 -13.13 -18.53 -4.26
CA LEU A 98 -14.58 -18.33 -4.12
C LEU A 98 -14.89 -17.59 -2.81
N SER A 99 -14.33 -18.04 -1.69
CA SER A 99 -14.52 -17.41 -0.37
C SER A 99 -13.97 -15.99 -0.31
N ILE A 100 -12.78 -15.75 -0.88
CA ILE A 100 -12.18 -14.40 -0.96
C ILE A 100 -13.08 -13.48 -1.79
N LYS A 101 -13.55 -13.96 -2.94
CA LYS A 101 -14.39 -13.18 -3.85
C LYS A 101 -15.73 -12.80 -3.21
N GLU A 102 -16.39 -13.75 -2.55
CA GLU A 102 -17.61 -13.50 -1.79
C GLU A 102 -17.37 -12.47 -0.69
N SER A 103 -16.31 -12.63 0.10
CA SER A 103 -15.98 -11.69 1.20
C SER A 103 -15.68 -10.27 0.73
N ILE A 104 -15.31 -10.05 -0.54
CA ILE A 104 -15.07 -8.72 -1.12
C ILE A 104 -16.36 -8.11 -1.68
N LEU A 105 -17.32 -8.93 -2.09
CA LEU A 105 -18.57 -8.49 -2.73
C LEU A 105 -19.75 -8.38 -1.75
N ILE A 106 -19.60 -8.91 -0.53
CA ILE A 106 -20.53 -8.77 0.61
C ILE A 106 -20.28 -7.43 1.31
#